data_AF-A0A9E2MGW1-F1
#
_entry.id   AF-A0A9E2MGW1-F1
#
_cell.length_a   1.000
_cell.length_b   1.000
_cell.length_c   1.000
_cell.angle_alpha   90.00
_cell.angle_beta   90.00
_cell.angle_gamma   90.00
#
_symmetry.space_group_name_H-M   'P 1'
#
loop_
_entity.id
_entity.type
_entity.pdbx_description
1 polymer ?
#
loop_
_entity_poly.entity_id
_entity_poly.type
_entity_poly.pdbx_seq_one_letter_code
_entity_poly.pdbx_strand_id
1 'polypeptide(L)' 'MKISVLQENLAHGLSIVSRAVSPRSTLPVLGNILMATDDGRL' A
#
# COMPACT_ATOMS: atom_id res chain seq x y z
N MET A 1 -14.10 4.19 2.86
CA MET A 1 -13.10 5.17 2.41
C MET A 1 -13.22 5.29 0.89
N LYS A 2 -13.24 6.50 0.31
CA LYS A 2 -13.31 6.71 -1.13
C LYS A 2 -12.23 7.72 -1.52
N ILE A 3 -11.28 7.29 -2.32
CA ILE A 3 -10.11 8.06 -2.76
C ILE A 3 -10.00 7.99 -4.27
N SER A 4 -9.57 9.08 -4.88
CA SER A 4 -9.20 9.14 -6.30
C SER A 4 -7.76 9.64 -6.38
N VAL A 5 -6.90 8.84 -6.99
CA VAL A 5 -5.48 9.13 -7.19
C VAL A 5 -5.11 8.84 -8.64
N LEU A 6 -3.99 9.40 -9.09
CA LEU A 6 -3.40 9.03 -10.37
C LEU A 6 -2.85 7.60 -10.26
N GLN A 7 -3.18 6.76 -11.24
CA GLN A 7 -2.78 5.35 -11.27
C GLN A 7 -1.24 5.21 -11.21
N GLU A 8 -0.51 6.06 -11.94
CA GLU A 8 0.95 6.05 -12.00
C GLU A 8 1.60 6.29 -10.64
N ASN A 9 1.07 7.22 -9.84
CA ASN A 9 1.58 7.52 -8.50
C ASN A 9 1.35 6.34 -7.55
N LEU A 10 0.15 5.75 -7.59
CA LEU A 10 -0.16 4.59 -6.77
C LEU A 10 0.68 3.37 -7.17
N ALA A 11 0.83 3.11 -8.47
CA ALA A 11 1.64 2.02 -8.99
C ALA A 11 3.12 2.17 -8.59
N HIS A 12 3.66 3.39 -8.68
CA HIS A 12 5.02 3.68 -8.25
C HIS A 12 5.22 3.41 -6.75
N GLY A 13 4.32 3.92 -5.89
CA GLY A 13 4.39 3.67 -4.45
C GLY A 13 4.31 2.18 -4.10
N LEU A 14 3.37 1.45 -4.70
CA LEU A 14 3.21 0.01 -4.51
C LEU A 14 4.44 -0.79 -4.95
N SER A 15 5.08 -0.41 -6.06
CA SER A 15 6.31 -1.05 -6.53
C SER A 15 7.43 -0.97 -5.49
N ILE A 16 7.58 0.18 -4.84
CA ILE A 16 8.59 0.39 -3.78
C ILE A 16 8.31 -0.52 -2.58
N VAL A 17 7.08 -0.52 -2.05
CA VAL A 17 6.75 -1.25 -0.82
C VAL A 17 6.53 -2.75 -1.04
N SER A 18 6.34 -3.21 -2.29
CA SER A 18 6.12 -4.63 -2.62
C SER A 18 7.21 -5.56 -2.10
N ARG A 19 8.45 -5.06 -1.98
CA ARG A 19 9.60 -5.83 -1.49
C ARG A 19 9.62 -5.99 0.03
N ALA A 20 8.89 -5.14 0.75
CA ALA A 20 8.80 -5.15 2.21
C ALA A 20 7.70 -6.09 2.73
N VAL A 21 6.82 -6.59 1.86
CA VAL A 21 5.74 -7.52 2.21
C VAL A 21 6.05 -8.91 1.66
N SER A 22 5.94 -9.94 2.51
CA SER A 22 6.09 -11.34 2.10
C SER A 22 4.72 -12.02 2.04
N PRO A 23 4.34 -12.70 0.95
CA PRO A 23 3.12 -13.50 0.88
C PRO A 23 3.18 -14.74 1.78
N ARG A 24 4.38 -15.13 2.26
CA ARG A 24 4.58 -16.16 3.27
C ARG A 24 5.16 -15.52 4.53
N SER A 25 4.27 -15.09 5.41
CA SER A 25 4.58 -14.56 6.73
C SER A 25 3.91 -15.45 7.78
N THR A 26 4.54 -15.57 8.97
CA THR A 26 3.92 -16.23 10.13
C THR A 26 2.71 -15.45 10.66
N LEU A 27 2.66 -14.14 10.40
CA LEU A 27 1.54 -13.25 10.69
C LEU A 27 0.89 -12.83 9.37
N PRO A 28 -0.33 -13.31 9.05
CA PRO A 28 -1.00 -13.03 7.76
C PRO A 28 -1.18 -11.54 7.46
N VAL A 29 -1.35 -10.70 8.50
CA VAL A 29 -1.53 -9.25 8.33
C VAL A 29 -0.31 -8.56 7.69
N LEU A 30 0.90 -9.11 7.88
CA LEU A 30 2.14 -8.57 7.32
C LEU A 30 2.27 -8.86 5.81
N GLY A 31 1.40 -9.69 5.25
CA GLY A 31 1.27 -9.86 3.80
C GLY A 31 0.50 -8.73 3.12
N ASN A 32 -0.09 -7.81 3.89
CA ASN A 32 -0.91 -6.70 3.37
C ASN A 32 -0.16 -5.37 3.39
N ILE A 33 -0.61 -4.43 2.55
CA ILE A 33 -0.15 -3.04 2.57
C ILE A 33 -1.23 -2.19 3.27
N LEU A 34 -0.83 -1.46 4.30
CA LEU A 34 -1.70 -0.50 4.96
C LEU A 34 -1.92 0.71 4.05
N MET A 35 -3.16 0.98 3.70
CA MET A 35 -3.56 2.25 3.08
C MET A 35 -4.17 3.14 4.15
N ALA A 36 -3.52 4.28 4.42
CA ALA A 36 -3.99 5.29 5.35
C ALA A 36 -3.94 6.64 4.66
N THR A 37 -4.92 7.48 4.94
CA THR A 37 -4.96 8.86 4.45
C THR A 37 -4.84 9.81 5.62
N ASP A 38 -4.09 10.89 5.45
CA ASP A 38 -4.00 11.98 6.43
C ASP A 38 -4.00 13.33 5.72
N ASP A 39 -4.75 14.29 6.25
CA ASP A 39 -4.90 15.67 5.75
C ASP A 39 -5.02 15.79 4.20
N GLY A 40 -5.86 14.95 3.59
CA GLY A 40 -6.08 14.95 2.13
C GLY A 40 -5.00 14.24 1.29
N ARG A 41 -4.06 13.57 1.94
CA ARG A 41 -2.98 12.80 1.31
C ARG A 41 -3.22 11.32 1.47
N LEU A 42 -2.75 10.55 0.49
CA LEU A 42 -2.63 9.10 0.51
C LEU A 42 -1.14 8.75 0.41
#